data_AF-F6FJ90-F1
#
_entry.id   AF-F6FJ90-F1
#
_cell.length_a   1.000
_cell.length_b   1.000
_cell.length_c   1.000
_cell.angle_alpha   90.00
_cell.angle_beta   90.00
_cell.angle_gamma   90.00
#
_symmetry.space_group_name_H-M   'P 1'
#
loop_
_entity.id
_entity.type
_entity.pdbx_description
1 polymer ?
#
loop_
_entity_poly.entity_id
_entity_poly.type
_entity_poly.pdbx_seq_one_letter_code
_entity_poly.pdbx_strand_id
1 'polypeptide(L)'
;MGISLAKGSLIGLGGAGALGTGGYLAFRSQQPTDVKSRLVWDGLSVADSQSLGVYKALYLANHSKNGFSSFITANDKNSAAPLLKTKCDELLRVSVSSDKYEKSLEEAKKWCLVPERTTIEISLHLEDAELSSSDDDYKSVLALNKDDQSFVSAVKGESGASSLTVDSDFSKVKTWCEATLKKPVNNPDLKNAKAWCLKGPLSIKEKLEKDGLKMRDGDSWKQGYASLKSEQGFLTDIGANSPSEDAQGGDKLKNWCTEKVDGKLYESSNYPDTYNKVKKYCVSN
;
A
#
# COMPACT_ATOMS: atom_id res chain seq x y z
N MET A 1 1.92 -35.57 19.07
CA MET A 1 1.04 -34.72 19.90
C MET A 1 1.81 -33.46 20.22
N GLY A 2 1.70 -32.44 19.35
CA GLY A 2 2.38 -31.16 19.49
C GLY A 2 1.43 -30.17 20.18
N ILE A 3 1.90 -29.56 21.28
CA ILE A 3 1.10 -28.60 22.05
C ILE A 3 1.34 -27.21 21.46
N SER A 4 0.22 -26.62 21.05
CA SER A 4 0.04 -25.25 20.57
C SER A 4 0.41 -24.23 21.66
N LEU A 5 1.22 -23.22 21.33
CA LEU A 5 1.40 -22.02 22.15
C LEU A 5 0.49 -20.91 21.61
N ALA A 6 -0.63 -20.72 22.30
CA ALA A 6 -1.51 -19.57 22.13
C ALA A 6 -0.84 -18.32 22.70
N LYS A 7 -0.69 -17.29 21.86
CA LYS A 7 -0.38 -15.92 22.29
C LYS A 7 -1.66 -15.29 22.85
N GLY A 8 -1.71 -15.16 24.18
CA GLY A 8 -2.77 -14.48 24.91
C GLY A 8 -2.23 -13.28 25.69
N SER A 9 -2.77 -12.11 25.36
CA SER A 9 -2.91 -10.85 26.09
C SER A 9 -2.09 -10.59 27.37
N LEU A 10 -1.27 -9.54 27.33
CA LEU A 10 -0.81 -8.80 28.50
C LEU A 10 -2.00 -8.05 29.13
N ILE A 11 -2.50 -8.55 30.26
CA ILE A 11 -3.37 -7.82 31.18
C ILE A 11 -2.53 -7.52 32.43
N GLY A 12 -2.39 -6.24 32.75
CA GLY A 12 -1.72 -5.79 33.95
C GLY A 12 -2.48 -6.20 35.21
N LEU A 13 -1.75 -6.64 36.22
CA LEU A 13 -2.21 -6.70 37.60
C LEU A 13 -1.06 -6.27 38.51
N GLY A 14 -1.31 -5.20 39.27
CA GLY A 14 -0.47 -4.80 40.38
C GLY A 14 -0.44 -5.90 41.44
N GLY A 15 0.76 -6.24 41.88
CA GLY A 15 1.00 -7.18 42.98
C GLY A 15 2.30 -6.81 43.66
N ALA A 16 2.20 -6.20 44.84
CA ALA A 16 3.34 -6.10 45.76
C ALA A 16 3.63 -7.51 46.29
N GLY A 17 4.68 -8.15 45.74
CA GLY A 17 5.15 -9.47 46.15
C GLY A 17 6.66 -9.45 46.36
N ALA A 18 7.11 -10.06 47.45
CA ALA A 18 8.50 -10.09 47.89
C ALA A 18 9.48 -10.47 46.74
N LEU A 19 10.44 -9.57 46.45
CA LEU A 19 11.51 -9.81 45.49
C LEU A 19 12.50 -10.82 46.09
N GLY A 20 12.24 -12.11 45.88
CA GLY A 20 13.28 -13.13 45.98
C GLY A 20 14.39 -12.87 44.95
N THR A 21 15.61 -13.32 45.23
CA THR A 21 16.79 -13.15 44.37
C THR A 21 16.57 -13.58 42.90
N GLY A 22 15.64 -14.50 42.62
CA GLY A 22 15.23 -14.86 41.26
C GLY A 22 14.45 -13.79 40.48
N GLY A 23 13.62 -12.98 41.16
CA GLY A 23 12.90 -11.86 40.55
C GLY A 23 13.81 -10.66 40.24
N TYR A 24 14.85 -10.46 41.06
CA TYR A 24 15.88 -9.44 40.82
C TYR A 24 16.70 -9.73 39.55
N LEU A 25 17.01 -11.00 39.29
CA LEU A 25 17.73 -11.41 38.08
C LEU A 25 16.87 -11.29 36.81
N ALA A 26 15.58 -11.62 36.88
CA ALA A 26 14.65 -11.41 35.77
C ALA A 26 14.42 -9.92 35.46
N PHE A 27 14.37 -9.06 36.49
CA PHE A 27 14.27 -7.61 36.32
C PHE A 27 15.57 -6.99 35.77
N ARG A 28 16.75 -7.47 36.20
CA ARG A 28 18.03 -7.03 35.64
C ARG A 28 18.25 -7.49 34.20
N SER A 29 17.78 -8.67 33.80
CA SER A 29 17.92 -9.15 32.42
C SER A 29 17.03 -8.39 31.43
N GLN A 30 16.11 -7.55 31.90
CA GLN A 30 15.27 -6.70 31.06
C GLN A 30 15.70 -5.23 31.07
N GLN A 31 16.86 -4.90 31.67
CA GLN A 31 17.35 -3.54 31.63
C GLN A 31 17.65 -3.12 30.19
N PRO A 32 17.27 -1.89 29.81
CA PRO A 32 17.63 -1.31 28.51
C PRO A 32 19.13 -1.38 28.26
N THR A 33 19.51 -1.88 27.10
CA THR A 33 20.91 -1.95 26.65
C THR A 33 21.27 -0.84 25.68
N ASP A 34 20.27 -0.20 25.08
CA ASP A 34 20.40 0.86 24.10
C ASP A 34 19.23 1.85 24.18
N VAL A 35 19.31 2.95 23.43
CA VAL A 35 18.25 3.96 23.35
C VAL A 35 16.90 3.34 22.97
N LYS A 36 16.88 2.43 21.99
CA LYS A 36 15.64 1.77 21.53
C LYS A 36 14.93 1.03 22.65
N SER A 37 15.63 0.10 23.30
CA SER A 37 15.11 -0.69 24.41
C SER A 37 14.67 0.21 25.57
N ARG A 38 15.34 1.35 25.78
CA ARG A 38 14.90 2.32 26.79
C ARG A 38 13.57 2.98 26.42
N LEU A 39 13.41 3.42 25.17
CA LEU A 39 12.17 4.04 24.71
C LEU A 39 10.99 3.07 24.78
N VAL A 40 11.21 1.82 24.37
CA VAL A 40 10.20 0.76 24.47
C VAL A 40 9.88 0.46 25.93
N TRP A 41 10.88 0.44 26.81
CA TRP A 41 10.70 0.29 28.26
C TRP A 41 9.87 1.43 28.87
N ASP A 42 10.06 2.67 28.38
CA ASP A 42 9.24 3.83 28.75
C ASP A 42 7.82 3.79 28.13
N GLY A 43 7.46 2.73 27.38
CA GLY A 43 6.15 2.55 26.74
C GLY A 43 5.96 3.31 25.43
N LEU A 44 7.05 3.83 24.85
CA LEU A 44 7.01 4.62 23.62
C LEU A 44 7.18 3.73 22.38
N SER A 45 6.43 4.05 21.33
CA SER A 45 6.55 3.38 20.03
C SER A 45 7.64 4.05 19.20
N VAL A 46 8.68 3.30 18.86
CA VAL A 46 9.82 3.79 18.06
C VAL A 46 9.61 3.52 16.57
N ALA A 47 10.08 4.43 15.73
CA ALA A 47 10.12 4.25 14.28
C ALA A 47 11.25 3.27 13.91
N ASP A 48 10.97 1.99 14.03
CA ASP A 48 11.85 0.87 13.67
C ASP A 48 11.15 0.00 12.63
N SER A 49 11.02 0.53 11.41
CA SER A 49 10.46 -0.21 10.28
C SER A 49 11.50 -0.41 9.19
N GLN A 50 11.36 -1.52 8.46
CA GLN A 50 12.08 -1.75 7.21
C GLN A 50 11.52 -0.88 6.07
N SER A 51 10.23 -0.55 6.15
CA SER A 51 9.56 0.32 5.20
C SER A 51 9.87 1.80 5.45
N LEU A 52 9.73 2.62 4.40
CA LEU A 52 9.90 4.07 4.50
C LEU A 52 8.62 4.79 4.98
N GLY A 53 7.49 4.09 5.11
CA GLY A 53 6.19 4.70 5.42
C GLY A 53 6.20 5.46 6.75
N VAL A 54 6.66 4.81 7.83
CA VAL A 54 6.77 5.47 9.15
C VAL A 54 7.64 6.74 9.12
N TYR A 55 8.70 6.76 8.31
CA TYR A 55 9.59 7.91 8.19
C TYR A 55 8.99 9.03 7.32
N LYS A 56 8.16 8.68 6.31
CA LYS A 56 7.33 9.68 5.60
C LYS A 56 6.33 10.33 6.57
N ALA A 57 5.69 9.54 7.43
CA ALA A 57 4.79 10.02 8.46
C ALA A 57 5.52 10.92 9.49
N LEU A 58 6.72 10.54 9.93
CA LEU A 58 7.56 11.37 10.79
C LEU A 58 7.84 12.74 10.18
N TYR A 59 8.21 12.79 8.90
CA TYR A 59 8.42 14.06 8.20
C TYR A 59 7.14 14.90 8.20
N LEU A 60 6.00 14.34 7.77
CA LEU A 60 4.73 15.06 7.73
C LEU A 60 4.34 15.63 9.10
N ALA A 61 4.57 14.88 10.17
CA ALA A 61 4.25 15.29 11.54
C ALA A 61 5.21 16.33 12.14
N ASN A 62 6.45 16.46 11.62
CA ASN A 62 7.51 17.22 12.29
C ASN A 62 8.20 18.29 11.43
N HIS A 63 8.05 18.29 10.10
CA HIS A 63 8.81 19.17 9.20
C HIS A 63 8.66 20.68 9.50
N SER A 64 7.54 21.07 10.10
CA SER A 64 7.26 22.46 10.51
C SER A 64 7.68 22.78 11.95
N LYS A 65 8.16 21.81 12.72
CA LYS A 65 8.55 22.00 14.13
C LYS A 65 9.96 22.60 14.23
N ASN A 66 10.15 23.46 15.23
CA ASN A 66 11.44 24.11 15.49
C ASN A 66 12.55 23.07 15.77
N GLY A 67 13.67 23.24 15.05
CA GLY A 67 14.85 22.39 15.14
C GLY A 67 14.81 21.13 14.27
N PHE A 68 13.71 20.85 13.56
CA PHE A 68 13.64 19.67 12.69
C PHE A 68 14.56 19.81 11.47
N SER A 69 14.65 21.00 10.88
CA SER A 69 15.56 21.28 9.75
C SER A 69 17.04 21.13 10.13
N SER A 70 17.38 21.25 11.41
CA SER A 70 18.72 20.98 11.92
C SER A 70 18.97 19.47 12.12
N PHE A 71 17.91 18.68 12.25
CA PHE A 71 17.99 17.23 12.38
C PHE A 71 18.18 16.55 11.02
N ILE A 72 17.39 16.97 10.02
CA ILE A 72 17.50 16.53 8.63
C ILE A 72 17.25 17.68 7.64
N THR A 73 17.97 17.67 6.52
CA THR A 73 17.77 18.62 5.41
C THR A 73 17.06 17.93 4.26
N ALA A 74 15.76 18.19 4.08
CA ALA A 74 14.98 17.63 2.98
C ALA A 74 13.80 18.55 2.64
N ASN A 75 13.41 18.58 1.36
CA ASN A 75 12.35 19.46 0.84
C ASN A 75 10.99 18.76 0.77
N ASP A 76 10.96 17.43 0.88
CA ASP A 76 9.74 16.64 0.79
C ASP A 76 9.87 15.31 1.54
N LYS A 77 8.74 14.64 1.77
CA LYS A 77 8.68 13.38 2.51
C LYS A 77 9.47 12.23 1.87
N ASN A 78 9.56 12.17 0.54
CA ASN A 78 10.23 11.07 -0.16
C ASN A 78 11.75 11.19 -0.05
N SER A 79 12.29 12.41 -0.14
CA SER A 79 13.71 12.66 0.11
C SER A 79 14.07 12.59 1.60
N ALA A 80 13.14 12.99 2.50
CA ALA A 80 13.35 12.95 3.94
C ALA A 80 13.36 11.54 4.53
N ALA A 81 12.48 10.64 4.06
CA ALA A 81 12.26 9.35 4.71
C ALA A 81 13.52 8.47 4.82
N PRO A 82 14.37 8.32 3.79
CA PRO A 82 15.64 7.59 3.93
C PRO A 82 16.61 8.24 4.92
N LEU A 83 16.67 9.58 4.96
CA LEU A 83 17.54 10.32 5.87
C LEU A 83 17.10 10.16 7.32
N LEU A 84 15.78 10.28 7.57
CA LEU A 84 15.18 10.02 8.88
C LEU A 84 15.43 8.59 9.32
N LYS A 85 15.30 7.62 8.41
CA LYS A 85 15.61 6.22 8.71
C LYS A 85 17.04 6.06 9.20
N THR A 86 18.01 6.54 8.42
CA THR A 86 19.42 6.45 8.80
C THR A 86 19.69 7.13 10.15
N LYS A 87 19.17 8.35 10.35
CA LYS A 87 19.37 9.09 11.61
C LYS A 87 18.74 8.40 12.80
N CYS A 88 17.51 7.91 12.66
CA CYS A 88 16.85 7.20 13.75
C CYS A 88 17.55 5.86 14.04
N ASP A 89 17.96 5.11 13.01
CA ASP A 89 18.69 3.85 13.20
C ASP A 89 20.04 4.06 13.91
N GLU A 90 20.74 5.17 13.64
CA GLU A 90 21.95 5.58 14.35
C GLU A 90 21.68 5.88 15.82
N LEU A 91 20.70 6.73 16.11
CA LEU A 91 20.36 7.14 17.48
C LEU A 91 19.85 5.97 18.33
N LEU A 92 18.96 5.15 17.77
CA LEU A 92 18.30 4.05 18.47
C LEU A 92 19.27 2.93 18.87
N ARG A 93 20.42 2.78 18.19
CA ARG A 93 21.45 1.77 18.46
C ARG A 93 22.49 2.21 19.49
N VAL A 94 22.46 3.45 19.97
CA VAL A 94 23.45 3.93 20.94
C VAL A 94 23.25 3.19 22.27
N SER A 95 24.33 2.54 22.74
CA SER A 95 24.36 1.80 24.01
C SER A 95 24.18 2.72 25.21
N VAL A 96 23.51 2.24 26.26
CA VAL A 96 23.40 2.93 27.57
C VAL A 96 24.75 3.26 28.21
N SER A 97 25.82 2.55 27.82
CA SER A 97 27.17 2.79 28.32
C SER A 97 27.93 3.87 27.54
N SER A 98 27.37 4.42 26.46
CA SER A 98 28.02 5.46 25.67
C SER A 98 27.86 6.83 26.32
N ASP A 99 28.91 7.63 26.24
CA ASP A 99 28.91 9.08 26.51
C ASP A 99 27.85 9.86 25.70
N LYS A 100 27.42 9.34 24.55
CA LYS A 100 26.40 9.94 23.69
C LYS A 100 24.97 9.52 24.04
N TYR A 101 24.79 8.63 25.01
CA TYR A 101 23.51 8.00 25.29
C TYR A 101 22.40 9.02 25.59
N GLU A 102 22.59 9.91 26.57
CA GLU A 102 21.55 10.87 26.99
C GLU A 102 21.12 11.78 25.84
N LYS A 103 22.10 12.34 25.12
CA LYS A 103 21.82 13.17 23.93
C LYS A 103 21.05 12.39 22.87
N SER A 104 21.44 11.15 22.61
CA SER A 104 20.80 10.32 21.58
C SER A 104 19.38 9.92 21.98
N LEU A 105 19.17 9.66 23.27
CA LEU A 105 17.85 9.39 23.84
C LEU A 105 16.92 10.60 23.70
N GLU A 106 17.39 11.81 24.04
CA GLU A 106 16.61 13.04 23.89
C GLU A 106 16.25 13.32 22.43
N GLU A 107 17.20 13.21 21.50
CA GLU A 107 16.95 13.40 20.07
C GLU A 107 15.98 12.34 19.52
N ALA A 108 16.14 11.07 19.92
CA ALA A 108 15.26 9.98 19.49
C ALA A 108 13.83 10.16 20.06
N LYS A 109 13.67 10.60 21.32
CA LYS A 109 12.37 10.96 21.90
C LYS A 109 11.68 12.05 21.10
N LYS A 110 12.45 12.99 20.56
CA LYS A 110 11.90 14.12 19.82
C LYS A 110 11.49 13.76 18.39
N TRP A 111 12.29 12.94 17.69
CA TRP A 111 12.18 12.80 16.23
C TRP A 111 11.97 11.39 15.70
N CYS A 112 12.14 10.36 16.53
CA CYS A 112 12.13 8.96 16.10
C CYS A 112 11.01 8.14 16.73
N LEU A 113 10.01 8.80 17.33
CA LEU A 113 8.81 8.14 17.85
C LEU A 113 7.73 8.10 16.77
N VAL A 114 7.01 6.99 16.69
CA VAL A 114 5.86 6.84 15.78
C VAL A 114 4.88 7.98 16.05
N PRO A 115 4.55 8.82 15.04
CA PRO A 115 3.68 9.96 15.23
C PRO A 115 2.22 9.53 15.40
N GLU A 116 1.42 10.42 15.99
CA GLU A 116 -0.03 10.25 16.04
C GLU A 116 -0.65 10.36 14.64
N ARG A 117 -1.79 9.68 14.44
CA ARG A 117 -2.56 9.68 13.19
C ARG A 117 -3.39 10.95 13.05
N THR A 118 -2.74 12.09 12.93
CA THR A 118 -3.42 13.40 12.88
C THR A 118 -4.07 13.67 11.53
N THR A 119 -3.49 13.18 10.42
CA THR A 119 -4.07 13.28 9.07
C THR A 119 -4.24 11.91 8.44
N ILE A 120 -5.10 11.85 7.43
CA ILE A 120 -5.30 10.63 6.63
C ILE A 120 -3.99 10.21 5.96
N GLU A 121 -3.21 11.15 5.40
CA GLU A 121 -1.91 10.86 4.79
C GLU A 121 -0.93 10.19 5.77
N ILE A 122 -0.83 10.72 7.00
CA ILE A 122 0.01 10.14 8.06
C ILE A 122 -0.49 8.72 8.39
N SER A 123 -1.79 8.54 8.55
CA SER A 123 -2.37 7.22 8.84
C SER A 123 -2.06 6.19 7.75
N LEU A 124 -2.15 6.59 6.48
CA LEU A 124 -1.86 5.71 5.34
C LEU A 124 -0.37 5.36 5.25
N HIS A 125 0.52 6.33 5.48
CA HIS A 125 1.96 6.07 5.52
C HIS A 125 2.37 5.16 6.69
N LEU A 126 1.70 5.24 7.84
CA LEU A 126 1.92 4.31 8.96
C LEU A 126 1.42 2.89 8.70
N GLU A 127 0.55 2.71 7.71
CA GLU A 127 0.10 1.40 7.21
C GLU A 127 0.91 0.93 6.00
N ASP A 128 1.99 1.64 5.65
CA ASP A 128 2.81 1.39 4.47
C ASP A 128 2.03 1.39 3.14
N ALA A 129 0.92 2.13 3.10
CA ALA A 129 0.13 2.27 1.90
C ALA A 129 0.86 3.11 0.86
N GLU A 130 0.90 2.62 -0.38
CA GLU A 130 1.45 3.35 -1.52
C GLU A 130 0.37 4.28 -2.10
N LEU A 131 0.60 5.58 -2.02
CA LEU A 131 -0.32 6.60 -2.54
C LEU A 131 -0.11 6.78 -4.05
N SER A 132 -1.19 7.08 -4.77
CA SER A 132 -1.12 7.54 -6.15
C SER A 132 -0.29 8.82 -6.24
N SER A 133 0.61 8.89 -7.21
CA SER A 133 1.57 10.00 -7.31
C SER A 133 1.82 10.47 -8.74
N SER A 134 1.57 9.62 -9.73
CA SER A 134 1.63 9.95 -11.14
C SER A 134 0.24 10.14 -11.73
N ASP A 135 0.16 10.84 -12.86
CA ASP A 135 -1.09 11.01 -13.60
C ASP A 135 -1.67 9.66 -14.06
N ASP A 136 -0.81 8.69 -14.39
CA ASP A 136 -1.20 7.32 -14.76
C ASP A 136 -1.89 6.58 -13.60
N ASP A 137 -1.43 6.77 -12.36
CA ASP A 137 -2.09 6.19 -11.17
C ASP A 137 -3.52 6.72 -11.04
N TYR A 138 -3.70 8.05 -11.18
CA TYR A 138 -5.01 8.69 -11.08
C TYR A 138 -5.93 8.33 -12.23
N LYS A 139 -5.39 8.20 -13.46
CA LYS A 139 -6.13 7.70 -14.62
C LYS A 139 -6.62 6.28 -14.39
N SER A 140 -5.79 5.40 -13.81
CA SER A 140 -6.20 4.04 -13.50
C SER A 140 -7.30 3.99 -12.43
N VAL A 141 -7.14 4.73 -11.34
CA VAL A 141 -8.19 4.86 -10.31
C VAL A 141 -9.51 5.32 -10.95
N LEU A 142 -9.45 6.35 -11.81
CA LEU A 142 -10.62 6.86 -12.49
C LEU A 142 -11.26 5.79 -13.39
N ALA A 143 -10.48 5.09 -14.21
CA ALA A 143 -10.98 4.05 -15.09
C ALA A 143 -11.70 2.93 -14.33
N LEU A 144 -11.18 2.54 -13.16
CA LEU A 144 -11.74 1.50 -12.31
C LEU A 144 -13.02 1.91 -11.56
N ASN A 145 -13.22 3.20 -11.31
CA ASN A 145 -14.29 3.70 -10.44
C ASN A 145 -15.25 4.68 -11.12
N LYS A 146 -15.09 5.01 -12.41
CA LYS A 146 -15.91 5.98 -13.15
C LYS A 146 -17.41 5.70 -13.14
N ASP A 147 -17.79 4.43 -12.91
CA ASP A 147 -19.19 3.99 -12.84
C ASP A 147 -19.73 3.89 -11.39
N ASP A 148 -18.86 4.04 -10.37
CA ASP A 148 -19.26 4.10 -8.96
C ASP A 148 -19.79 5.51 -8.62
N GLN A 149 -21.08 5.61 -8.34
CA GLN A 149 -21.74 6.89 -8.03
C GLN A 149 -21.20 7.56 -6.77
N SER A 150 -20.72 6.80 -5.77
CA SER A 150 -20.13 7.36 -4.56
C SER A 150 -18.80 8.03 -4.86
N PHE A 151 -17.98 7.39 -5.71
CA PHE A 151 -16.72 7.95 -6.21
C PHE A 151 -16.97 9.20 -7.06
N VAL A 152 -17.88 9.10 -8.04
CA VAL A 152 -18.23 10.22 -8.93
C VAL A 152 -18.71 11.42 -8.13
N SER A 153 -19.58 11.20 -7.14
CA SER A 153 -20.11 12.26 -6.26
C SER A 153 -19.00 12.90 -5.42
N ALA A 154 -18.08 12.10 -4.88
CA ALA A 154 -16.97 12.60 -4.07
C ALA A 154 -16.00 13.47 -4.88
N VAL A 155 -15.65 13.04 -6.09
CA VAL A 155 -14.66 13.71 -6.95
C VAL A 155 -15.23 14.97 -7.63
N LYS A 156 -16.50 14.95 -8.04
CA LYS A 156 -17.11 16.09 -8.76
C LYS A 156 -17.58 17.24 -7.88
N GLY A 157 -17.85 16.97 -6.60
CA GLY A 157 -18.61 17.91 -5.77
C GLY A 157 -19.98 18.22 -6.38
N GLU A 158 -20.45 19.46 -6.26
CA GLU A 158 -21.80 19.89 -6.69
C GLU A 158 -21.99 20.04 -8.21
N SER A 159 -20.98 19.74 -9.03
CA SER A 159 -21.07 19.87 -10.48
C SER A 159 -21.87 18.70 -11.10
N GLY A 160 -23.12 18.97 -11.48
CA GLY A 160 -24.14 18.01 -11.92
C GLY A 160 -23.92 17.25 -13.24
N ALA A 161 -22.68 16.98 -13.65
CA ALA A 161 -22.40 16.04 -14.74
C ALA A 161 -22.62 14.60 -14.27
N SER A 162 -23.20 13.73 -15.10
CA SER A 162 -23.53 12.35 -14.75
C SER A 162 -22.40 11.33 -14.95
N SER A 163 -21.34 11.65 -15.71
CA SER A 163 -20.21 10.75 -15.99
C SER A 163 -18.84 11.44 -15.92
N LEU A 164 -17.78 10.68 -15.63
CA LEU A 164 -16.39 11.14 -15.69
C LEU A 164 -15.68 10.51 -16.89
N THR A 165 -14.78 11.24 -17.54
CA THR A 165 -13.95 10.75 -18.64
C THR A 165 -12.48 10.75 -18.24
N VAL A 166 -11.80 9.63 -18.49
CA VAL A 166 -10.42 9.39 -18.02
C VAL A 166 -9.46 10.51 -18.42
N ASP A 167 -9.45 10.90 -19.69
CA ASP A 167 -8.45 11.84 -20.23
C ASP A 167 -8.60 13.27 -19.69
N SER A 168 -9.83 13.71 -19.39
CA SER A 168 -10.10 15.09 -18.97
C SER A 168 -10.28 15.24 -17.46
N ASP A 169 -10.69 14.18 -16.74
CA ASP A 169 -11.12 14.28 -15.35
C ASP A 169 -10.17 13.65 -14.32
N PHE A 170 -9.08 12.98 -14.74
CA PHE A 170 -8.13 12.38 -13.79
C PHE A 170 -7.53 13.42 -12.83
N SER A 171 -7.38 14.67 -13.28
CA SER A 171 -6.91 15.80 -12.47
C SER A 171 -7.86 16.10 -11.30
N LYS A 172 -9.17 15.90 -11.46
CA LYS A 172 -10.15 16.05 -10.37
C LYS A 172 -9.93 15.01 -9.28
N VAL A 173 -9.62 13.77 -9.66
CA VAL A 173 -9.28 12.69 -8.71
C VAL A 173 -8.03 13.06 -7.93
N LYS A 174 -6.99 13.55 -8.63
CA LYS A 174 -5.76 14.03 -8.01
C LYS A 174 -6.02 15.14 -6.99
N THR A 175 -6.73 16.20 -7.40
CA THR A 175 -7.08 17.32 -6.50
C THR A 175 -7.91 16.85 -5.30
N TRP A 176 -8.90 15.98 -5.51
CA TRP A 176 -9.71 15.42 -4.44
C TRP A 176 -8.86 14.62 -3.44
N CYS A 177 -7.93 13.80 -3.92
CA CYS A 177 -7.01 13.05 -3.09
C CYS A 177 -6.07 13.96 -2.29
N GLU A 178 -5.43 14.93 -2.94
CA GLU A 178 -4.54 15.89 -2.27
C GLU A 178 -5.25 16.68 -1.16
N ALA A 179 -6.52 17.03 -1.36
CA ALA A 179 -7.34 17.68 -0.35
C ALA A 179 -7.74 16.71 0.78
N THR A 180 -8.19 15.51 0.44
CA THR A 180 -8.68 14.52 1.40
C THR A 180 -7.57 13.98 2.30
N LEU A 181 -6.38 13.72 1.76
CA LEU A 181 -5.23 13.22 2.50
C LEU A 181 -4.79 14.16 3.63
N LYS A 182 -4.97 15.47 3.46
CA LYS A 182 -4.63 16.50 4.46
C LYS A 182 -5.66 16.65 5.58
N LYS A 183 -6.86 16.08 5.43
CA LYS A 183 -7.91 16.18 6.44
C LYS A 183 -7.55 15.42 7.72
N PRO A 184 -8.12 15.82 8.88
CA PRO A 184 -8.10 15.00 10.07
C PRO A 184 -8.70 13.62 9.82
N VAL A 185 -8.17 12.61 10.51
CA VAL A 185 -8.67 11.23 10.37
C VAL A 185 -10.14 11.14 10.80
N ASN A 186 -10.98 10.74 9.85
CA ASN A 186 -12.36 10.35 10.08
C ASN A 186 -12.68 9.12 9.23
N ASN A 187 -13.62 8.30 9.69
CA ASN A 187 -13.89 7.00 9.07
C ASN A 187 -14.33 7.09 7.60
N PRO A 188 -15.27 7.97 7.20
CA PRO A 188 -15.68 8.09 5.80
C PRO A 188 -14.54 8.51 4.87
N ASP A 189 -13.82 9.59 5.18
CA ASP A 189 -12.75 10.08 4.31
C ASP A 189 -11.56 9.11 4.27
N LEU A 190 -11.21 8.47 5.40
CA LEU A 190 -10.15 7.46 5.41
C LEU A 190 -10.51 6.26 4.55
N LYS A 191 -11.76 5.77 4.63
CA LYS A 191 -12.25 4.67 3.79
C LYS A 191 -12.17 5.04 2.31
N ASN A 192 -12.64 6.23 1.96
CA ASN A 192 -12.63 6.70 0.57
C ASN A 192 -11.20 6.91 0.07
N ALA A 193 -10.30 7.48 0.87
CA ALA A 193 -8.89 7.64 0.52
C ALA A 193 -8.18 6.29 0.33
N LYS A 194 -8.49 5.28 1.17
CA LYS A 194 -7.99 3.90 0.97
C LYS A 194 -8.48 3.28 -0.35
N ALA A 195 -9.70 3.61 -0.76
CA ALA A 195 -10.26 3.09 -2.00
C ALA A 195 -9.71 3.80 -3.25
N TRP A 196 -9.47 5.12 -3.17
CA TRP A 196 -9.33 5.96 -4.37
C TRP A 196 -8.02 6.77 -4.44
N CYS A 197 -7.25 6.87 -3.36
CA CYS A 197 -5.97 7.59 -3.36
C CYS A 197 -4.76 6.69 -3.26
N LEU A 198 -4.98 5.38 -3.14
CA LEU A 198 -3.90 4.39 -3.18
C LEU A 198 -3.60 4.00 -4.61
N LYS A 199 -2.34 3.64 -4.85
CA LYS A 199 -1.89 3.14 -6.13
C LYS A 199 -2.68 1.89 -6.51
N GLY A 200 -3.40 2.00 -7.61
CA GLY A 200 -4.12 0.89 -8.23
C GLY A 200 -3.22 0.08 -9.16
N PRO A 201 -3.72 -1.06 -9.67
CA PRO A 201 -3.09 -1.71 -10.81
C PRO A 201 -3.11 -0.76 -12.02
N LEU A 202 -2.04 -0.69 -12.80
CA LEU A 202 -1.94 0.13 -14.00
C LEU A 202 -2.29 -0.65 -15.27
N SER A 203 -2.00 -1.95 -15.28
CA SER A 203 -2.25 -2.85 -16.42
C SER A 203 -3.33 -3.88 -16.13
N ILE A 204 -3.86 -4.49 -17.19
CA ILE A 204 -4.76 -5.65 -17.08
C ILE A 204 -4.09 -6.77 -16.29
N LYS A 205 -2.80 -7.04 -16.55
CA LYS A 205 -1.98 -8.03 -15.83
C LYS A 205 -1.99 -7.78 -14.33
N GLU A 206 -1.62 -6.57 -13.90
CA GLU A 206 -1.58 -6.20 -12.48
C GLU A 206 -2.97 -6.30 -11.84
N LYS A 207 -4.05 -5.98 -12.57
CA LYS A 207 -5.42 -6.14 -12.07
C LYS A 207 -5.78 -7.60 -11.85
N LEU A 208 -5.44 -8.48 -12.80
CA LEU A 208 -5.68 -9.92 -12.66
C LEU A 208 -4.93 -10.49 -11.45
N GLU A 209 -3.65 -10.14 -11.30
CA GLU A 209 -2.82 -10.56 -10.16
C GLU A 209 -3.43 -10.07 -8.83
N LYS A 210 -3.88 -8.81 -8.78
CA LYS A 210 -4.55 -8.24 -7.61
C LYS A 210 -5.87 -8.93 -7.27
N ASP A 211 -6.57 -9.43 -8.27
CA ASP A 211 -7.81 -10.20 -8.11
C ASP A 211 -7.55 -11.68 -7.78
N GLY A 212 -6.29 -12.10 -7.68
CA GLY A 212 -5.90 -13.49 -7.43
C GLY A 212 -6.15 -14.41 -8.63
N LEU A 213 -6.30 -13.85 -9.83
CA LEU A 213 -6.56 -14.59 -11.07
C LEU A 213 -5.24 -14.97 -11.73
N LYS A 214 -5.12 -16.24 -12.14
CA LYS A 214 -3.91 -16.76 -12.79
C LYS A 214 -4.14 -16.96 -14.27
N MET A 215 -3.20 -16.47 -15.07
CA MET A 215 -3.17 -16.74 -16.50
C MET A 215 -2.97 -18.23 -16.76
N ARG A 216 -3.58 -18.72 -17.83
CA ARG A 216 -3.35 -20.05 -18.39
C ARG A 216 -1.87 -20.24 -18.71
N ASP A 217 -1.40 -21.46 -18.57
CA ASP A 217 -0.05 -21.89 -18.91
C ASP A 217 -0.04 -23.27 -19.60
N GLY A 218 1.08 -23.62 -20.23
CA GLY A 218 1.29 -24.93 -20.86
C GLY A 218 0.13 -25.39 -21.76
N ASP A 219 -0.36 -26.60 -21.51
CA ASP A 219 -1.43 -27.23 -22.30
C ASP A 219 -2.83 -26.65 -22.03
N SER A 220 -2.99 -25.80 -21.01
CA SER A 220 -4.29 -25.20 -20.67
C SER A 220 -4.77 -24.18 -21.71
N TRP A 221 -3.88 -23.71 -22.58
CA TRP A 221 -4.22 -22.87 -23.73
C TRP A 221 -5.04 -23.61 -24.78
N LYS A 222 -4.62 -24.83 -25.11
CA LYS A 222 -5.33 -25.73 -26.03
C LYS A 222 -6.73 -26.05 -25.50
N GLN A 223 -6.83 -26.37 -24.22
CA GLN A 223 -8.10 -26.67 -23.55
C GLN A 223 -9.02 -25.43 -23.50
N GLY A 224 -8.45 -24.26 -23.18
CA GLY A 224 -9.17 -22.99 -23.17
C GLY A 224 -9.77 -22.68 -24.55
N TYR A 225 -8.96 -22.79 -25.61
CA TYR A 225 -9.45 -22.61 -26.98
C TYR A 225 -10.54 -23.62 -27.34
N ALA A 226 -10.35 -24.91 -27.04
CA ALA A 226 -11.33 -25.95 -27.33
C ALA A 226 -12.70 -25.66 -26.68
N SER A 227 -12.71 -25.06 -25.49
CA SER A 227 -13.94 -24.67 -24.78
C SER A 227 -14.63 -23.42 -25.33
N LEU A 228 -13.91 -22.57 -26.06
CA LEU A 228 -14.41 -21.26 -26.51
C LEU A 228 -14.60 -21.18 -28.04
N LYS A 229 -14.02 -22.10 -28.82
CA LYS A 229 -13.99 -22.04 -30.29
C LYS A 229 -15.36 -22.10 -30.98
N SER A 230 -16.44 -22.41 -30.26
CA SER A 230 -17.82 -22.32 -30.77
C SER A 230 -18.42 -20.92 -30.64
N GLU A 231 -17.80 -20.02 -29.89
CA GLU A 231 -18.26 -18.65 -29.71
C GLU A 231 -17.72 -17.74 -30.83
N GLN A 232 -18.59 -17.22 -31.69
CA GLN A 232 -18.17 -16.36 -32.80
C GLN A 232 -17.45 -15.08 -32.34
N GLY A 233 -17.92 -14.47 -31.25
CA GLY A 233 -17.30 -13.27 -30.68
C GLY A 233 -15.87 -13.51 -30.20
N PHE A 234 -15.62 -14.67 -29.56
CA PHE A 234 -14.28 -15.10 -29.17
C PHE A 234 -13.35 -15.25 -30.37
N LEU A 235 -13.80 -15.93 -31.43
CA LEU A 235 -13.00 -16.12 -32.64
C LEU A 235 -12.62 -14.77 -33.27
N THR A 236 -13.59 -13.85 -33.37
CA THR A 236 -13.32 -12.48 -33.85
C THR A 236 -12.33 -11.75 -32.97
N ASP A 237 -12.46 -11.84 -31.64
CA ASP A 237 -11.57 -11.17 -30.69
C ASP A 237 -10.11 -11.59 -30.86
N ILE A 238 -9.85 -12.90 -31.05
CA ILE A 238 -8.48 -13.44 -31.22
C ILE A 238 -7.98 -13.41 -32.67
N GLY A 239 -8.70 -12.77 -33.61
CA GLY A 239 -8.31 -12.69 -35.01
C GLY A 239 -8.43 -14.01 -35.79
N ALA A 240 -9.40 -14.85 -35.43
CA ALA A 240 -9.75 -16.08 -36.14
C ALA A 240 -11.06 -15.94 -36.94
N ASN A 241 -11.04 -16.33 -38.21
CA ASN A 241 -12.23 -16.28 -39.09
C ASN A 241 -13.13 -17.52 -38.96
N SER A 242 -12.58 -18.63 -38.47
CA SER A 242 -13.27 -19.90 -38.26
C SER A 242 -12.56 -20.72 -37.18
N PRO A 243 -13.23 -21.74 -36.59
CA PRO A 243 -12.58 -22.69 -35.71
C PRO A 243 -11.43 -23.41 -36.43
N SER A 244 -10.26 -23.46 -35.81
CA SER A 244 -9.10 -24.23 -36.25
C SER A 244 -8.88 -25.45 -35.36
N GLU A 245 -7.84 -26.23 -35.63
CA GLU A 245 -7.37 -27.26 -34.70
C GLU A 245 -6.99 -26.64 -33.35
N ASP A 246 -7.18 -27.40 -32.27
CA ASP A 246 -7.06 -26.88 -30.90
C ASP A 246 -5.65 -26.39 -30.57
N ALA A 247 -4.61 -27.03 -31.14
CA ALA A 247 -3.22 -26.60 -30.94
C ALA A 247 -2.98 -25.21 -31.57
N GLN A 248 -3.32 -25.06 -32.85
CA GLN A 248 -3.19 -23.79 -33.57
C GLN A 248 -4.05 -22.68 -32.95
N GLY A 249 -5.27 -23.02 -32.53
CA GLY A 249 -6.17 -22.10 -31.84
C GLY A 249 -5.67 -21.70 -30.46
N GLY A 250 -5.10 -22.65 -29.72
CA GLY A 250 -4.44 -22.42 -28.44
C GLY A 250 -3.29 -21.43 -28.55
N ASP A 251 -2.45 -21.54 -29.59
CA ASP A 251 -1.35 -20.60 -29.84
C ASP A 251 -1.86 -19.19 -30.16
N LYS A 252 -2.91 -19.07 -30.98
CA LYS A 252 -3.55 -17.77 -31.26
C LYS A 252 -4.11 -17.13 -30.00
N LEU A 253 -4.81 -17.91 -29.17
CA LEU A 253 -5.33 -17.46 -27.88
C LEU A 253 -4.19 -16.98 -26.97
N LYS A 254 -3.13 -17.78 -26.84
CA LYS A 254 -1.95 -17.42 -26.03
C LYS A 254 -1.32 -16.10 -26.48
N ASN A 255 -1.13 -15.92 -27.79
CA ASN A 255 -0.57 -14.70 -28.35
C ASN A 255 -1.46 -13.48 -28.08
N TRP A 256 -2.76 -13.59 -28.34
CA TRP A 256 -3.72 -12.53 -28.05
C TRP A 256 -3.71 -12.15 -26.56
N CYS A 257 -3.75 -13.15 -25.68
CA CYS A 257 -3.70 -12.95 -24.25
C CYS A 257 -2.42 -12.24 -23.80
N THR A 258 -1.26 -12.65 -24.33
CA THR A 258 0.04 -12.05 -24.00
C THR A 258 0.12 -10.60 -24.48
N GLU A 259 -0.46 -10.28 -25.64
CA GLU A 259 -0.52 -8.92 -26.17
C GLU A 259 -1.44 -8.01 -25.32
N LYS A 260 -2.61 -8.51 -24.90
CA LYS A 260 -3.62 -7.68 -24.21
C LYS A 260 -3.34 -7.44 -22.74
N VAL A 261 -2.66 -8.34 -22.03
CA VAL A 261 -2.44 -8.20 -20.58
C VAL A 261 -1.58 -7.01 -20.19
N ASP A 262 -0.68 -6.58 -21.06
CA ASP A 262 0.18 -5.41 -20.81
C ASP A 262 -0.53 -4.07 -21.10
N GLY A 263 -1.75 -4.12 -21.65
CA GLY A 263 -2.58 -2.95 -21.91
C GLY A 263 -2.90 -2.20 -20.61
N LYS A 264 -2.76 -0.87 -20.67
CA LYS A 264 -3.04 0.03 -19.54
C LYS A 264 -4.55 0.10 -19.31
N LEU A 265 -5.00 -0.03 -18.07
CA LEU A 265 -6.43 -0.08 -17.71
C LEU A 265 -7.19 1.19 -18.11
N TYR A 266 -6.49 2.32 -18.14
CA TYR A 266 -7.10 3.61 -18.42
C TYR A 266 -7.24 3.93 -19.91
N GLU A 267 -6.72 3.09 -20.80
CA GLU A 267 -7.00 3.20 -22.23
C GLU A 267 -8.47 2.79 -22.49
N SER A 268 -9.15 3.55 -23.35
CA SER A 268 -10.62 3.52 -23.47
C SER A 268 -11.22 2.14 -23.78
N SER A 269 -10.51 1.28 -24.52
CA SER A 269 -10.96 -0.10 -24.82
C SER A 269 -10.52 -1.13 -23.78
N ASN A 270 -9.59 -0.79 -22.88
CA ASN A 270 -8.95 -1.78 -22.02
C ASN A 270 -9.79 -2.12 -20.79
N TYR A 271 -10.53 -1.15 -20.24
CA TYR A 271 -11.40 -1.37 -19.09
C TYR A 271 -12.80 -0.75 -19.26
N PRO A 272 -13.89 -1.48 -18.97
CA PRO A 272 -13.90 -2.86 -18.45
C PRO A 272 -13.79 -3.96 -19.54
N ASP A 273 -13.93 -3.60 -20.82
CA ASP A 273 -14.22 -4.56 -21.89
C ASP A 273 -13.09 -5.55 -22.16
N THR A 274 -11.89 -5.08 -22.53
CA THR A 274 -10.75 -5.99 -22.79
C THR A 274 -10.37 -6.75 -21.54
N TYR A 275 -10.37 -6.12 -20.36
CA TYR A 275 -10.16 -6.80 -19.08
C TYR A 275 -11.13 -7.98 -18.89
N ASN A 276 -12.43 -7.79 -19.12
CA ASN A 276 -13.43 -8.85 -19.00
C ASN A 276 -13.20 -9.99 -20.01
N LYS A 277 -12.80 -9.66 -21.23
CA LYS A 277 -12.43 -10.66 -22.25
C LYS A 277 -11.17 -11.44 -21.84
N VAL A 278 -10.12 -10.75 -21.41
CA VAL A 278 -8.89 -11.38 -20.91
C VAL A 278 -9.21 -12.28 -19.72
N LYS A 279 -10.01 -11.81 -18.76
CA LYS A 279 -10.47 -12.60 -17.63
C LYS A 279 -11.23 -13.86 -18.08
N LYS A 280 -12.09 -13.76 -19.10
CA LYS A 280 -12.85 -14.90 -19.62
C LYS A 280 -11.95 -15.89 -20.39
N TYR A 281 -11.08 -15.40 -21.26
CA TYR A 281 -10.37 -16.23 -22.23
C TYR A 281 -9.01 -16.73 -21.71
N CYS A 282 -8.31 -15.90 -20.94
CA CYS A 282 -6.90 -16.08 -20.61
C CYS A 282 -6.66 -16.66 -19.22
N VAL A 283 -7.66 -16.66 -18.33
CA VAL A 283 -7.54 -17.16 -16.95
C VAL A 283 -7.95 -18.63 -16.89
N SER A 284 -7.23 -19.42 -16.10
CA SER A 284 -7.61 -20.80 -15.76
C SER A 284 -8.65 -20.79 -14.63
N ASN A 285 -9.74 -21.53 -14.82
CA ASN A 285 -10.66 -21.88 -13.73
C ASN A 285 -10.11 -23.06 -12.94
#